data_AF-A0A528DW07-F1
#
_entry.id   AF-A0A528DW07-F1
#
_cell.length_a   1.000
_cell.length_b   1.000
_cell.length_c   1.000
_cell.angle_alpha   90.00
_cell.angle_beta   90.00
_cell.angle_gamma   90.00
#
_symmetry.space_group_name_H-M   'P 1'
#
loop_
_entity.id
_entity.type
_entity.pdbx_description
1 polymer ?
#
loop_
_entity_poly.entity_id
_entity_poly.type
_entity_poly.pdbx_seq_one_letter_code
_entity_poly.pdbx_strand_id
1 'polypeptide(L)'
;MSLAKWTVGLLAGMSMVAFAAPADAGEVRVTVAEYSAKTGPYFEAVKKEFEAANPGITIKYEVVPWDVLLQKLTTDITAGTNADLSIIGTRWLIDFVQQDVAEPLDGYITPEFKDRFIDTFLQPSIMNGHTYGLPIAASARAMYYNKELFEKAGIAKPPATWTELQEDARKIKGVGAFGFGLQGKEIETDVYYYYAMWSQGTEILNKDGTSGLSTPGALEAAKLYKSMIDEGLTEPGVTSNNREDVQNLFKQGKVGMMITAPFLSNQIKEEAPSLKYGVAAIPAGPTGARGTYGVTDSIIMFKNSKNKDEAWKLLDFLFTKEQRAKFTQGEGFLPVNKEEAKMDYYVNNADLAAFTALLPDARFAPVIPGWEEIAQITSDAMQKIYLGSAEPEAALKEAAAKANGVLKK
;
A
#
# COMPACT_ATOMS: atom_id res chain seq x y z
N MET A 1 67.12 -58.87 51.73
CA MET A 1 65.73 -59.32 51.53
C MET A 1 64.92 -58.14 51.00
N SER A 2 64.08 -58.39 50.00
CA SER A 2 63.15 -57.48 49.29
C SER A 2 63.62 -56.86 47.97
N LEU A 3 62.79 -57.10 46.95
CA LEU A 3 62.96 -56.94 45.51
C LEU A 3 62.48 -55.58 44.97
N ALA A 4 63.13 -55.15 43.88
CA ALA A 4 62.65 -54.67 42.57
C ALA A 4 61.53 -53.61 42.40
N LYS A 5 61.93 -52.61 41.58
CA LYS A 5 61.26 -51.53 40.83
C LYS A 5 59.89 -51.84 40.19
N TRP A 6 59.03 -50.82 40.03
CA TRP A 6 58.29 -50.52 38.78
C TRP A 6 57.98 -49.02 38.65
N THR A 7 58.26 -48.48 37.46
CA THR A 7 57.93 -47.14 36.93
C THR A 7 56.50 -47.09 36.40
N VAL A 8 55.76 -46.01 36.67
CA VAL A 8 54.57 -45.62 35.89
C VAL A 8 54.57 -44.10 35.71
N GLY A 9 54.71 -43.66 34.46
CA GLY A 9 54.48 -42.27 34.07
C GLY A 9 53.00 -42.03 33.83
N LEU A 10 52.47 -40.93 34.36
CA LEU A 10 51.15 -40.43 33.99
C LEU A 10 51.32 -39.38 32.88
N LEU A 11 50.86 -39.72 31.67
CA LEU A 11 50.55 -38.74 30.63
C LEU A 11 49.38 -37.88 31.09
N ALA A 12 49.58 -36.56 31.17
CA ALA A 12 48.49 -35.59 31.26
C ALA A 12 47.81 -35.49 29.89
N GLY A 13 46.66 -36.16 29.73
CA GLY A 13 45.76 -35.97 28.60
C GLY A 13 45.08 -34.61 28.72
N MET A 14 45.58 -33.62 28.01
CA MET A 14 44.94 -32.32 27.88
C MET A 14 43.78 -32.46 26.90
N SER A 15 42.55 -32.65 27.42
CA SER A 15 41.33 -32.57 26.63
C SER A 15 41.19 -31.14 26.10
N MET A 16 41.52 -30.92 24.82
CA MET A 16 41.11 -29.73 24.10
C MET A 16 39.59 -29.75 23.98
N VAL A 17 38.91 -29.03 24.89
CA VAL A 17 37.56 -28.55 24.63
C VAL A 17 37.69 -27.52 23.52
N ALA A 18 37.41 -27.93 22.29
CA ALA A 18 37.22 -26.99 21.20
C ALA A 18 36.00 -26.13 21.55
N PHE A 19 36.23 -24.93 22.07
CA PHE A 19 35.25 -23.87 22.01
C PHE A 19 35.04 -23.58 20.53
N ALA A 20 33.98 -24.14 19.96
CA ALA A 20 33.41 -23.61 18.74
C ALA A 20 33.08 -22.14 19.06
N ALA A 21 33.85 -21.21 18.50
CA ALA A 21 33.41 -19.84 18.39
C ALA A 21 32.01 -19.88 17.76
N PRO A 22 31.02 -19.15 18.29
CA PRO A 22 29.73 -19.08 17.62
C PRO A 22 30.00 -18.64 16.18
N ALA A 23 29.55 -19.45 15.22
CA ALA A 23 29.46 -19.01 13.84
C ALA A 23 28.76 -17.66 13.87
N ASP A 24 29.32 -16.68 13.17
CA ASP A 24 28.81 -15.31 13.10
C ASP A 24 27.29 -15.40 12.87
N ALA A 25 26.50 -15.08 13.89
CA ALA A 25 25.07 -15.27 13.84
C ALA A 25 24.53 -14.20 12.88
N GLY A 26 24.08 -14.61 11.70
CA GLY A 26 23.55 -13.69 10.70
C GLY A 26 22.31 -12.99 11.25
N GLU A 27 22.43 -11.70 11.59
CA GLU A 27 21.30 -10.87 12.02
C GLU A 27 20.74 -10.14 10.80
N VAL A 28 19.54 -10.53 10.37
CA VAL A 28 18.81 -9.88 9.28
C VAL A 28 17.88 -8.82 9.86
N ARG A 29 18.12 -7.56 9.51
CA ARG A 29 17.26 -6.42 9.87
C ARG A 29 16.24 -6.16 8.77
N VAL A 30 15.00 -5.92 9.15
CA VAL A 30 13.91 -5.65 8.21
C VAL A 30 13.07 -4.47 8.68
N THR A 31 12.98 -3.44 7.86
CA THR A 31 12.02 -2.33 8.07
C THR A 31 10.67 -2.70 7.46
N VAL A 32 9.61 -2.66 8.27
CA VAL A 32 8.26 -3.10 7.91
C VAL A 32 7.32 -1.91 7.93
N ALA A 33 6.56 -1.75 6.85
CA ALA A 33 5.42 -0.87 6.80
C ALA A 33 4.31 -1.34 7.74
N GLU A 34 3.87 -0.51 8.68
CA GLU A 34 2.67 -0.77 9.47
C GLU A 34 1.41 -0.51 8.64
N TYR A 35 0.58 -1.55 8.48
CA TYR A 35 -0.71 -1.46 7.78
C TYR A 35 -1.88 -1.50 8.75
N SER A 36 -1.74 -2.22 9.85
CA SER A 36 -2.71 -2.29 10.93
C SER A 36 -2.05 -2.75 12.23
N ALA A 37 -2.82 -2.77 13.32
CA ALA A 37 -2.37 -3.34 14.60
C ALA A 37 -1.98 -4.83 14.50
N LYS A 38 -2.30 -5.53 13.40
CA LYS A 38 -1.94 -6.94 13.17
C LYS A 38 -0.55 -7.10 12.54
N THR A 39 0.00 -6.05 11.93
CA THR A 39 1.26 -6.14 11.20
C THR A 39 2.42 -6.58 12.09
N GLY A 40 2.62 -5.91 13.23
CA GLY A 40 3.67 -6.27 14.20
C GLY A 40 3.53 -7.71 14.73
N PRO A 41 2.35 -8.11 15.26
CA PRO A 41 2.10 -9.48 15.68
C PRO A 41 2.35 -10.54 14.60
N TYR A 42 2.02 -10.26 13.34
CA TYR A 42 2.34 -11.15 12.22
C TYR A 42 3.85 -11.33 12.07
N PHE A 43 4.63 -10.25 12.02
CA PHE A 43 6.07 -10.34 11.82
C PHE A 43 6.79 -10.96 13.03
N GLU A 44 6.28 -10.78 14.25
CA GLU A 44 6.78 -11.49 15.42
C GLU A 44 6.50 -13.01 15.38
N ALA A 45 5.38 -13.44 14.81
CA ALA A 45 5.11 -14.85 14.56
C ALA A 45 6.05 -15.41 13.48
N VAL A 46 6.22 -14.70 12.36
CA VAL A 46 7.18 -15.05 11.30
C VAL A 46 8.59 -15.20 11.86
N LYS A 47 9.04 -14.24 12.69
CA LYS A 47 10.36 -14.30 13.35
C LYS A 47 10.54 -15.63 14.09
N LYS A 48 9.59 -15.98 14.96
CA LYS A 48 9.66 -17.20 15.77
C LYS A 48 9.70 -18.46 14.92
N GLU A 49 8.82 -18.55 13.91
CA GLU A 49 8.75 -19.70 13.02
C GLU A 49 10.02 -19.83 12.15
N PHE A 50 10.53 -18.72 11.64
CA PHE A 50 11.73 -18.68 10.80
C PHE A 50 13.00 -19.03 11.58
N GLU A 51 13.22 -18.42 12.75
CA GLU A 51 14.41 -18.68 13.59
C GLU A 51 14.43 -20.13 14.11
N ALA A 52 13.26 -20.72 14.38
CA ALA A 52 13.17 -22.13 14.75
C ALA A 52 13.57 -23.07 13.60
N ALA A 53 13.22 -22.71 12.35
CA ALA A 53 13.57 -23.47 11.16
C ALA A 53 15.02 -23.21 10.68
N ASN A 54 15.63 -22.10 11.08
CA ASN A 54 16.96 -21.68 10.65
C ASN A 54 17.87 -21.32 11.84
N PRO A 55 18.34 -22.32 12.63
CA PRO A 55 19.22 -22.06 13.76
C PRO A 55 20.48 -21.28 13.35
N GLY A 56 20.78 -20.21 14.08
CA GLY A 56 21.95 -19.34 13.82
C GLY A 56 21.62 -18.07 13.02
N ILE A 57 20.42 -17.94 12.46
CA ILE A 57 19.93 -16.68 11.88
C ILE A 57 18.99 -16.01 12.89
N THR A 58 19.14 -14.70 13.09
CA THR A 58 18.24 -13.90 13.94
C THR A 58 17.59 -12.80 13.12
N ILE A 59 16.31 -12.51 13.41
CA ILE A 59 15.56 -11.48 12.67
C ILE A 59 15.24 -10.31 13.59
N LYS A 60 15.46 -9.08 13.11
CA LYS A 60 15.00 -7.86 13.77
C LYS A 60 14.05 -7.09 12.87
N TYR A 61 12.78 -7.04 13.27
CA TYR A 61 11.77 -6.23 12.62
C TYR A 61 11.69 -4.85 13.27
N GLU A 62 11.65 -3.81 12.45
CA GLU A 62 11.28 -2.45 12.85
C GLU A 62 9.99 -2.08 12.13
N VAL A 63 8.88 -2.04 12.86
CA VAL A 63 7.57 -1.64 12.32
C VAL A 63 7.46 -0.13 12.35
N VAL A 64 7.17 0.48 11.20
CA VAL A 64 7.16 1.92 11.00
C VAL A 64 5.84 2.33 10.35
N PRO A 65 5.14 3.35 10.88
CA PRO A 65 3.93 3.86 10.25
C PRO A 65 4.18 4.26 8.80
N TRP A 66 3.27 3.87 7.90
CA TRP A 66 3.43 4.08 6.46
C TRP A 66 3.71 5.54 6.08
N ASP A 67 3.03 6.48 6.74
CA ASP A 67 3.11 7.91 6.44
C ASP A 67 4.49 8.53 6.71
N VAL A 68 5.30 7.91 7.58
CA VAL A 68 6.67 8.37 7.90
C VAL A 68 7.75 7.44 7.35
N LEU A 69 7.35 6.33 6.71
CA LEU A 69 8.26 5.28 6.26
C LEU A 69 9.27 5.80 5.22
N LEU A 70 8.81 6.52 4.19
CA LEU A 70 9.72 7.03 3.15
C LEU A 70 10.78 7.96 3.73
N GLN A 71 10.39 8.90 4.59
CA GLN A 71 11.32 9.85 5.22
C GLN A 71 12.39 9.13 6.03
N LYS A 72 11.99 8.12 6.81
CA LYS A 72 12.93 7.29 7.57
C LYS A 72 13.87 6.53 6.64
N LEU A 73 13.34 5.85 5.61
CA LEU A 73 14.17 5.10 4.67
C LEU A 73 15.19 6.01 3.97
N THR A 74 14.78 7.19 3.50
CA THR A 74 15.69 8.17 2.91
C THR A 74 16.81 8.57 3.88
N THR A 75 16.46 8.79 5.16
CA THR A 75 17.45 9.13 6.20
C THR A 75 18.44 7.98 6.41
N ASP A 76 17.93 6.76 6.57
CA ASP A 76 18.75 5.58 6.85
C ASP A 76 19.66 5.22 5.66
N ILE A 77 19.15 5.33 4.43
CA ILE A 77 19.89 5.11 3.18
C ILE A 77 21.00 6.15 3.05
N THR A 78 20.71 7.43 3.27
CA THR A 78 21.69 8.52 3.20
C THR A 78 22.81 8.33 4.23
N ALA A 79 22.47 7.85 5.43
CA ALA A 79 23.42 7.53 6.48
C ALA A 79 24.17 6.21 6.25
N GLY A 80 23.76 5.38 5.27
CA GLY A 80 24.31 4.04 5.04
C GLY A 80 23.99 3.04 6.16
N THR A 81 22.92 3.28 6.93
CA THR A 81 22.53 2.49 8.12
C THR A 81 21.21 1.73 7.96
N ASN A 82 20.59 1.81 6.77
CA ASN A 82 19.38 1.08 6.40
C ASN A 82 19.46 -0.41 6.73
N ALA A 83 18.29 -1.03 6.91
CA ALA A 83 18.11 -2.45 7.14
C ALA A 83 18.57 -3.30 5.92
N ASP A 84 18.57 -4.62 6.06
CA ASP A 84 18.88 -5.54 4.96
C ASP A 84 17.71 -5.62 3.96
N LEU A 85 16.49 -5.66 4.49
CA LEU A 85 15.25 -5.64 3.72
C LEU A 85 14.36 -4.47 4.13
N SER A 86 13.51 -4.01 3.22
CA SER A 86 12.39 -3.12 3.59
C SER A 86 11.17 -3.39 2.75
N ILE A 87 9.99 -3.30 3.37
CA ILE A 87 8.75 -3.06 2.63
C ILE A 87 8.75 -1.59 2.20
N ILE A 88 8.40 -1.34 0.94
CA ILE A 88 8.34 -0.02 0.34
C ILE A 88 7.10 0.09 -0.53
N GLY A 89 6.63 1.32 -0.77
CA GLY A 89 5.71 1.54 -1.87
C GLY A 89 6.43 1.24 -3.18
N THR A 90 5.87 0.40 -4.05
CA THR A 90 6.58 -0.02 -5.28
C THR A 90 6.96 1.16 -6.16
N ARG A 91 6.19 2.26 -6.09
CA ARG A 91 6.48 3.53 -6.77
C ARG A 91 7.81 4.18 -6.38
N TRP A 92 8.31 3.96 -5.17
CA TRP A 92 9.60 4.49 -4.70
C TRP A 92 10.80 3.74 -5.28
N LEU A 93 10.56 2.53 -5.80
CA LEU A 93 11.63 1.64 -6.24
C LEU A 93 12.47 2.25 -7.36
N ILE A 94 11.89 3.12 -8.21
CA ILE A 94 12.64 3.78 -9.29
C ILE A 94 13.74 4.69 -8.75
N ASP A 95 13.45 5.46 -7.71
CA ASP A 95 14.44 6.33 -7.09
C ASP A 95 15.55 5.50 -6.45
N PHE A 96 15.20 4.37 -5.83
CA PHE A 96 16.16 3.47 -5.18
C PHE A 96 17.05 2.73 -6.18
N VAL A 97 16.50 2.35 -7.34
CA VAL A 97 17.28 1.78 -8.46
C VAL A 97 18.21 2.84 -9.07
N GLN A 98 17.74 4.08 -9.26
CA GLN A 98 18.57 5.17 -9.78
C GLN A 98 19.70 5.58 -8.84
N GLN A 99 19.46 5.51 -7.53
CA GLN A 99 20.47 5.74 -6.50
C GLN A 99 21.42 4.55 -6.30
N ASP A 100 21.23 3.45 -7.03
CA ASP A 100 22.01 2.21 -6.93
C ASP A 100 22.01 1.58 -5.53
N VAL A 101 20.88 1.70 -4.80
CA VAL A 101 20.75 1.16 -3.43
C VAL A 101 19.90 -0.11 -3.35
N ALA A 102 19.10 -0.42 -4.38
CA ALA A 102 18.32 -1.65 -4.46
C ALA A 102 19.13 -2.80 -5.09
N GLU A 103 19.10 -3.98 -4.48
CA GLU A 103 19.72 -5.19 -5.01
C GLU A 103 18.81 -5.83 -6.09
N PRO A 104 19.34 -6.19 -7.28
CA PRO A 104 18.61 -7.01 -8.23
C PRO A 104 18.45 -8.44 -7.70
N LEU A 105 17.21 -8.95 -7.69
CA LEU A 105 16.87 -10.25 -7.12
C LEU A 105 17.03 -11.40 -8.13
N ASP A 106 17.40 -11.12 -9.39
CA ASP A 106 17.46 -12.10 -10.48
C ASP A 106 18.46 -13.25 -10.21
N GLY A 107 19.48 -13.01 -9.38
CA GLY A 107 20.43 -14.05 -8.94
C GLY A 107 19.85 -15.04 -7.92
N TYR A 108 18.70 -14.73 -7.33
CA TYR A 108 18.08 -15.52 -6.27
C TYR A 108 16.74 -16.15 -6.69
N ILE A 109 15.95 -15.45 -7.52
CA ILE A 109 14.66 -15.95 -8.01
C ILE A 109 14.84 -17.00 -9.10
N THR A 110 14.11 -18.11 -9.00
CA THR A 110 13.94 -19.02 -10.14
C THR A 110 12.78 -18.55 -11.03
N PRO A 111 12.71 -19.00 -12.30
CA PRO A 111 11.55 -18.75 -13.15
C PRO A 111 10.23 -19.22 -12.50
N GLU A 112 10.26 -20.37 -11.83
CA GLU A 112 9.09 -20.91 -11.13
C GLU A 112 8.70 -20.03 -9.95
N PHE A 113 9.66 -19.48 -9.20
CA PHE A 113 9.37 -18.53 -8.12
C PHE A 113 8.70 -17.27 -8.67
N LYS A 114 9.26 -16.72 -9.77
CA LYS A 114 8.73 -15.51 -10.41
C LYS A 114 7.33 -15.72 -10.99
N ASP A 115 7.03 -16.89 -11.56
CA ASP A 115 5.71 -17.21 -12.13
C ASP A 115 4.59 -17.27 -11.08
N ARG A 116 4.92 -17.32 -9.79
CA ARG A 116 3.92 -17.34 -8.72
C ARG A 116 3.15 -16.03 -8.58
N PHE A 117 3.76 -14.91 -8.93
CA PHE A 117 3.18 -13.58 -8.76
C PHE A 117 2.18 -13.28 -9.87
N ILE A 118 1.21 -12.42 -9.57
CA ILE A 118 0.31 -11.85 -10.57
C ILE A 118 1.06 -10.74 -11.30
N ASP A 119 1.13 -10.85 -12.64
CA ASP A 119 1.95 -9.99 -13.48
C ASP A 119 1.68 -8.50 -13.25
N THR A 120 0.41 -8.09 -13.16
CA THR A 120 0.03 -6.67 -12.93
C THR A 120 0.68 -6.08 -11.67
N PHE A 121 0.92 -6.89 -10.63
CA PHE A 121 1.57 -6.43 -9.40
C PHE A 121 3.09 -6.58 -9.43
N LEU A 122 3.63 -7.55 -10.19
CA LEU A 122 5.07 -7.75 -10.31
C LEU A 122 5.73 -6.77 -11.28
N GLN A 123 5.08 -6.43 -12.40
CA GLN A 123 5.64 -5.59 -13.46
C GLN A 123 6.22 -4.25 -12.96
N PRO A 124 5.57 -3.51 -12.04
CA PRO A 124 6.14 -2.27 -11.50
C PRO A 124 7.46 -2.44 -10.74
N SER A 125 7.81 -3.66 -10.32
CA SER A 125 9.09 -3.98 -9.66
C SER A 125 10.19 -4.40 -10.64
N ILE A 126 9.90 -4.44 -11.95
CA ILE A 126 10.86 -4.80 -12.99
C ILE A 126 11.37 -3.52 -13.67
N MET A 127 12.67 -3.28 -13.60
CA MET A 127 13.31 -2.08 -14.17
C MET A 127 14.58 -2.48 -14.90
N ASN A 128 14.79 -1.97 -16.12
CA ASN A 128 15.95 -2.30 -16.94
C ASN A 128 16.17 -3.81 -17.12
N GLY A 129 15.09 -4.60 -17.18
CA GLY A 129 15.14 -6.06 -17.32
C GLY A 129 15.39 -6.84 -16.02
N HIS A 130 15.57 -6.15 -14.88
CA HIS A 130 15.89 -6.75 -13.59
C HIS A 130 14.72 -6.63 -12.60
N THR A 131 14.58 -7.63 -11.74
CA THR A 131 13.53 -7.67 -10.71
C THR A 131 14.11 -7.11 -9.40
N TYR A 132 13.65 -5.95 -8.94
CA TYR A 132 14.21 -5.29 -7.74
C TYR A 132 13.35 -5.41 -6.48
N GLY A 133 12.13 -5.95 -6.60
CA GLY A 133 11.23 -6.11 -5.47
C GLY A 133 10.23 -7.23 -5.70
N LEU A 134 9.75 -7.80 -4.61
CA LEU A 134 8.71 -8.82 -4.60
C LEU A 134 7.42 -8.20 -4.07
N PRO A 135 6.31 -8.21 -4.83
CA PRO A 135 5.03 -7.67 -4.38
C PRO A 135 4.57 -8.35 -3.08
N ILE A 136 4.31 -7.57 -2.04
CA ILE A 136 3.92 -8.07 -0.71
C ILE A 136 2.50 -7.61 -0.31
N ALA A 137 2.07 -6.45 -0.79
CA ALA A 137 0.72 -5.97 -0.61
C ALA A 137 0.18 -5.45 -1.94
N ALA A 138 -1.10 -5.71 -2.20
CA ALA A 138 -1.81 -5.14 -3.34
C ALA A 138 -3.22 -4.72 -2.92
N SER A 139 -3.70 -3.62 -3.48
CA SER A 139 -5.09 -3.21 -3.33
C SER A 139 -5.56 -2.42 -4.54
N ALA A 140 -6.88 -2.40 -4.72
CA ALA A 140 -7.57 -1.43 -5.55
C ALA A 140 -8.46 -0.59 -4.65
N ARG A 141 -9.17 0.38 -5.22
CA ARG A 141 -10.13 1.23 -4.51
C ARG A 141 -11.52 1.03 -5.08
N ALA A 142 -12.49 0.97 -4.20
CA ALA A 142 -13.90 0.77 -4.57
C ALA A 142 -14.78 1.68 -3.74
N MET A 143 -16.00 1.91 -4.20
CA MET A 143 -16.98 2.67 -3.46
C MET A 143 -17.68 1.75 -2.46
N TYR A 144 -17.57 2.07 -1.17
CA TYR A 144 -18.43 1.53 -0.12
C TYR A 144 -19.69 2.38 -0.01
N TYR A 145 -20.82 1.72 0.23
CA TYR A 145 -22.08 2.41 0.52
C TYR A 145 -22.82 1.78 1.70
N ASN A 146 -23.47 2.63 2.50
CA ASN A 146 -24.24 2.22 3.67
C ASN A 146 -25.68 1.86 3.24
N LYS A 147 -26.03 0.58 3.32
CA LYS A 147 -27.32 0.06 2.84
C LYS A 147 -28.51 0.62 3.63
N GLU A 148 -28.34 0.88 4.92
CA GLU A 148 -29.42 1.43 5.75
C GLU A 148 -29.67 2.91 5.47
N LEU A 149 -28.62 3.68 5.20
CA LEU A 149 -28.77 5.07 4.74
C LEU A 149 -29.38 5.14 3.35
N PHE A 150 -29.01 4.22 2.46
CA PHE A 150 -29.62 4.09 1.14
C PHE A 150 -31.11 3.79 1.23
N GLU A 151 -31.50 2.81 2.05
CA GLU A 151 -32.90 2.47 2.29
C GLU A 151 -33.70 3.66 2.86
N LYS A 152 -33.17 4.33 3.89
CA LYS A 152 -33.79 5.53 4.49
C LYS A 152 -33.97 6.66 3.48
N ALA A 153 -33.00 6.84 2.59
CA ALA A 153 -33.00 7.87 1.55
C ALA A 153 -33.79 7.47 0.29
N GLY A 154 -34.36 6.26 0.24
CA GLY A 154 -35.10 5.76 -0.93
C GLY A 154 -34.23 5.44 -2.15
N ILE A 155 -32.96 5.10 -1.94
CA ILE A 155 -32.00 4.78 -3.00
C ILE A 155 -31.93 3.26 -3.18
N ALA A 156 -32.28 2.78 -4.38
CA ALA A 156 -32.41 1.35 -4.65
C ALA A 156 -31.08 0.66 -5.01
N LYS A 157 -30.12 1.38 -5.58
CA LYS A 157 -28.85 0.84 -6.12
C LYS A 157 -27.70 1.83 -5.93
N PRO A 158 -26.45 1.37 -5.82
CA PRO A 158 -25.28 2.26 -5.82
C PRO A 158 -25.22 3.08 -7.11
N PRO A 159 -24.80 4.37 -7.05
CA PRO A 159 -24.72 5.22 -8.21
C PRO A 159 -23.68 4.71 -9.22
N ALA A 160 -24.04 4.71 -10.50
CA ALA A 160 -23.16 4.31 -11.60
C ALA A 160 -22.37 5.50 -12.17
N THR A 161 -22.83 6.73 -11.95
CA THR A 161 -22.18 7.96 -12.42
C THR A 161 -21.92 8.96 -11.30
N TRP A 162 -20.93 9.85 -11.49
CA TRP A 162 -20.67 10.92 -10.51
C TRP A 162 -21.86 11.87 -10.32
N THR A 163 -22.67 12.09 -11.36
CA THR A 163 -23.92 12.86 -11.25
C THR A 163 -24.91 12.17 -10.32
N GLU A 164 -25.14 10.86 -10.52
CA GLU A 164 -26.00 10.06 -9.64
C GLU A 164 -25.46 10.06 -8.20
N LEU A 165 -24.14 9.97 -8.02
CA LEU A 165 -23.53 10.05 -6.69
C LEU A 165 -23.85 11.36 -5.98
N GLN A 166 -23.78 12.51 -6.67
CA GLN A 166 -24.16 13.79 -6.07
C GLN A 166 -25.64 13.87 -5.72
N GLU A 167 -26.52 13.33 -6.57
CA GLU A 167 -27.95 13.25 -6.29
C GLU A 167 -28.27 12.37 -5.08
N ASP A 168 -27.65 11.20 -5.00
CA ASP A 168 -27.80 10.28 -3.88
C ASP A 168 -27.19 10.85 -2.60
N ALA A 169 -26.08 11.57 -2.70
CA ALA A 169 -25.48 12.29 -1.58
C ALA A 169 -26.44 13.37 -1.02
N ARG A 170 -27.18 14.09 -1.87
CA ARG A 170 -28.23 15.04 -1.43
C ARG A 170 -29.38 14.33 -0.72
N LYS A 171 -29.83 13.17 -1.21
CA LYS A 171 -30.89 12.38 -0.54
C LYS A 171 -30.44 11.88 0.83
N ILE A 172 -29.20 11.38 0.92
CA ILE A 172 -28.61 10.91 2.18
C ILE A 172 -28.46 12.06 3.19
N LYS A 173 -28.07 13.25 2.72
CA LYS A 173 -28.11 14.47 3.53
C LYS A 173 -29.51 14.76 4.07
N GLY A 174 -30.55 14.59 3.25
CA GLY A 174 -31.94 14.77 3.65
C GLY A 174 -32.39 13.87 4.81
N VAL A 175 -31.73 12.73 5.03
CA VAL A 175 -32.01 11.83 6.16
C VAL A 175 -31.02 11.99 7.33
N GLY A 176 -30.23 13.07 7.34
CA GLY A 176 -29.41 13.46 8.48
C GLY A 176 -28.01 12.83 8.53
N ALA A 177 -27.49 12.33 7.42
CA ALA A 177 -26.13 11.78 7.31
C ALA A 177 -25.31 12.54 6.24
N PHE A 178 -24.00 12.40 6.25
CA PHE A 178 -23.15 12.92 5.17
C PHE A 178 -23.27 12.02 3.95
N GLY A 179 -23.50 12.61 2.78
CA GLY A 179 -23.72 11.88 1.55
C GLY A 179 -22.46 11.16 1.05
N PHE A 180 -21.31 11.85 1.08
CA PHE A 180 -20.05 11.35 0.58
C PHE A 180 -18.89 11.67 1.51
N GLY A 181 -18.14 10.67 1.96
CA GLY A 181 -16.94 10.80 2.76
C GLY A 181 -15.76 11.26 1.91
N LEU A 182 -15.12 12.36 2.28
CA LEU A 182 -14.01 12.95 1.52
C LEU A 182 -12.83 13.29 2.44
N GLN A 183 -11.77 12.48 2.34
CA GLN A 183 -10.50 12.81 2.97
C GLN A 183 -9.78 13.93 2.22
N GLY A 184 -9.20 14.88 2.97
CA GLY A 184 -8.44 16.01 2.43
C GLY A 184 -7.11 16.25 3.13
N LYS A 185 -6.64 15.28 3.92
CA LYS A 185 -5.42 15.33 4.71
C LYS A 185 -4.58 14.08 4.46
N GLU A 186 -3.25 14.26 4.44
CA GLU A 186 -2.27 13.17 4.33
C GLU A 186 -2.47 12.30 3.08
N ILE A 187 -2.14 11.02 3.18
CA ILE A 187 -2.06 10.07 2.08
C ILE A 187 -3.37 9.91 1.32
N GLU A 188 -3.30 9.86 -0.02
CA GLU A 188 -4.42 9.70 -0.97
C GLU A 188 -5.37 10.89 -1.10
N THR A 189 -4.99 12.09 -0.62
CA THR A 189 -5.72 13.33 -0.96
C THR A 189 -5.71 13.59 -2.47
N ASP A 190 -4.55 13.44 -3.12
CA ASP A 190 -4.36 13.46 -4.57
C ASP A 190 -5.15 12.33 -5.27
N VAL A 191 -5.16 11.14 -4.70
CA VAL A 191 -5.80 9.96 -5.27
C VAL A 191 -7.32 10.09 -5.32
N TYR A 192 -7.95 10.66 -4.30
CA TYR A 192 -9.38 11.00 -4.35
C TYR A 192 -9.70 11.87 -5.55
N TYR A 193 -8.89 12.90 -5.76
CA TYR A 193 -9.03 13.77 -6.92
C TYR A 193 -8.87 13.01 -8.25
N TYR A 194 -7.91 12.08 -8.34
CA TYR A 194 -7.66 11.30 -9.55
C TYR A 194 -8.85 10.44 -10.00
N TYR A 195 -9.69 9.92 -9.09
CA TYR A 195 -10.88 9.15 -9.48
C TYR A 195 -11.83 9.94 -10.39
N ALA A 196 -12.15 11.16 -9.98
CA ALA A 196 -13.00 12.05 -10.77
C ALA A 196 -12.27 12.50 -12.03
N MET A 197 -10.96 12.78 -11.95
CA MET A 197 -10.16 13.17 -13.11
C MET A 197 -10.14 12.09 -14.21
N TRP A 198 -9.89 10.83 -13.84
CA TRP A 198 -9.94 9.69 -14.77
C TRP A 198 -11.33 9.46 -15.35
N SER A 199 -12.38 9.71 -14.56
CA SER A 199 -13.76 9.63 -15.04
C SER A 199 -14.06 10.66 -16.14
N GLN A 200 -13.30 11.78 -16.17
CA GLN A 200 -13.36 12.78 -17.24
C GLN A 200 -12.45 12.46 -18.45
N GLY A 201 -11.87 11.25 -18.50
CA GLY A 201 -10.96 10.84 -19.57
C GLY A 201 -9.60 11.54 -19.53
N THR A 202 -9.23 12.13 -18.38
CA THR A 202 -7.96 12.81 -18.17
C THR A 202 -6.99 11.90 -17.44
N GLU A 203 -5.72 11.89 -17.84
CA GLU A 203 -4.65 11.15 -17.16
C GLU A 203 -3.75 12.09 -16.35
N ILE A 204 -3.03 11.54 -15.35
CA ILE A 204 -2.13 12.33 -14.48
C ILE A 204 -0.97 12.90 -15.29
N LEU A 205 -0.45 12.11 -16.23
CA LEU A 205 0.55 12.51 -17.21
C LEU A 205 -0.06 12.42 -18.60
N ASN A 206 0.09 13.49 -19.37
CA ASN A 206 -0.26 13.53 -20.78
C ASN A 206 0.68 12.64 -21.59
N LYS A 207 0.27 12.29 -22.81
CA LYS A 207 1.08 11.46 -23.73
C LYS A 207 2.43 12.07 -24.10
N ASP A 208 2.56 13.39 -24.00
CA ASP A 208 3.79 14.13 -24.26
C ASP A 208 4.71 14.24 -23.02
N GLY A 209 4.34 13.58 -21.91
CA GLY A 209 5.09 13.59 -20.66
C GLY A 209 4.84 14.81 -19.78
N THR A 210 3.94 15.72 -20.15
CA THR A 210 3.55 16.86 -19.30
C THR A 210 2.47 16.50 -18.30
N SER A 211 2.29 17.32 -17.26
CA SER A 211 1.23 17.17 -16.27
C SER A 211 -0.17 17.36 -16.86
N GLY A 212 -1.08 16.44 -16.56
CA GLY A 212 -2.50 16.51 -16.93
C GLY A 212 -3.35 17.42 -16.03
N LEU A 213 -2.77 18.03 -15.00
CA LEU A 213 -3.49 18.81 -13.99
C LEU A 213 -4.15 20.09 -14.55
N SER A 214 -3.68 20.63 -15.68
CA SER A 214 -4.26 21.83 -16.31
C SER A 214 -5.25 21.53 -17.44
N THR A 215 -5.68 20.28 -17.61
CA THR A 215 -6.65 19.90 -18.64
C THR A 215 -8.08 20.31 -18.25
N PRO A 216 -9.01 20.42 -19.22
CA PRO A 216 -10.42 20.69 -18.91
C PRO A 216 -11.05 19.63 -17.98
N GLY A 217 -10.73 18.34 -18.16
CA GLY A 217 -11.29 17.28 -17.32
C GLY A 217 -10.76 17.31 -15.88
N ALA A 218 -9.49 17.70 -15.68
CA ALA A 218 -8.94 18.01 -14.36
C ALA A 218 -9.73 19.12 -13.65
N LEU A 219 -10.04 20.22 -14.36
CA LEU A 219 -10.84 21.31 -13.81
C LEU A 219 -12.25 20.85 -13.40
N GLU A 220 -12.92 20.07 -14.24
CA GLU A 220 -14.27 19.56 -13.94
C GLU A 220 -14.26 18.60 -12.74
N ALA A 221 -13.21 17.78 -12.58
CA ALA A 221 -13.03 16.94 -11.40
C ALA A 221 -12.84 17.76 -10.11
N ALA A 222 -12.06 18.84 -10.15
CA ALA A 222 -11.87 19.71 -8.98
C ALA A 222 -13.17 20.44 -8.59
N LYS A 223 -13.91 20.94 -9.59
CA LYS A 223 -15.23 21.57 -9.38
C LYS A 223 -16.24 20.59 -8.78
N LEU A 224 -16.24 19.33 -9.22
CA LEU A 224 -17.11 18.29 -8.67
C LEU A 224 -16.93 18.16 -7.16
N TYR A 225 -15.70 17.96 -6.68
CA TYR A 225 -15.43 17.84 -5.24
C TYR A 225 -15.74 19.13 -4.49
N LYS A 226 -15.34 20.30 -5.04
CA LYS A 226 -15.65 21.59 -4.42
C LYS A 226 -17.17 21.81 -4.28
N SER A 227 -17.96 21.44 -5.29
CA SER A 227 -19.42 21.56 -5.23
C SER A 227 -20.03 20.68 -4.13
N MET A 228 -19.54 19.44 -3.95
CA MET A 228 -20.02 18.58 -2.87
C MET A 228 -19.69 19.16 -1.48
N ILE A 229 -18.54 19.79 -1.32
CA ILE A 229 -18.15 20.48 -0.08
C ILE A 229 -19.06 21.70 0.16
N ASP A 230 -19.25 22.56 -0.85
CA ASP A 230 -20.03 23.80 -0.75
C ASP A 230 -21.52 23.53 -0.49
N GLU A 231 -22.05 22.47 -1.10
CA GLU A 231 -23.41 22.00 -0.83
C GLU A 231 -23.54 21.28 0.52
N GLY A 232 -22.43 21.08 1.24
CA GLY A 232 -22.36 20.40 2.53
C GLY A 232 -22.81 18.95 2.44
N LEU A 233 -22.46 18.25 1.35
CA LEU A 233 -22.71 16.83 1.12
C LEU A 233 -21.63 15.95 1.77
N THR A 234 -20.48 16.53 2.07
CA THR A 234 -19.38 15.88 2.80
C THR A 234 -19.48 16.15 4.29
N GLU A 235 -18.69 15.41 5.07
CA GLU A 235 -18.36 15.75 6.44
C GLU A 235 -17.67 17.14 6.53
N PRO A 236 -17.85 17.88 7.64
CA PRO A 236 -17.20 19.16 7.83
C PRO A 236 -15.68 18.99 8.02
N GLY A 237 -14.92 20.01 7.62
CA GLY A 237 -13.48 20.04 7.86
C GLY A 237 -12.71 18.99 7.06
N VAL A 238 -13.11 18.71 5.81
CA VAL A 238 -12.45 17.77 4.88
C VAL A 238 -10.92 17.80 4.93
N THR A 239 -10.30 19.00 4.94
CA THR A 239 -8.83 19.15 4.98
C THR A 239 -8.19 18.84 6.34
N SER A 240 -8.99 18.50 7.35
CA SER A 240 -8.55 18.05 8.67
C SER A 240 -8.82 16.57 8.89
N ASN A 241 -9.61 15.91 8.04
CA ASN A 241 -9.92 14.49 8.13
C ASN A 241 -8.99 13.69 7.21
N ASN A 242 -8.31 12.70 7.79
CA ASN A 242 -7.56 11.72 7.02
C ASN A 242 -8.43 10.51 6.66
N ARG A 243 -7.85 9.52 5.99
CA ARG A 243 -8.57 8.30 5.60
C ARG A 243 -9.26 7.60 6.76
N GLU A 244 -8.57 7.46 7.89
CA GLU A 244 -9.06 6.73 9.05
C GLU A 244 -10.26 7.45 9.68
N ASP A 245 -10.21 8.78 9.78
CA ASP A 245 -11.32 9.60 10.26
C ASP A 245 -12.60 9.35 9.46
N VAL A 246 -12.50 9.34 8.13
CA VAL A 246 -13.65 9.11 7.23
C VAL A 246 -14.14 7.66 7.34
N GLN A 247 -13.25 6.68 7.43
CA GLN A 247 -13.61 5.27 7.66
C GLN A 247 -14.34 5.09 8.99
N ASN A 248 -13.91 5.79 10.04
CA ASN A 248 -14.56 5.78 11.36
C ASN A 248 -15.96 6.40 11.29
N LEU A 249 -16.17 7.49 10.54
CA LEU A 249 -17.49 8.05 10.31
C LEU A 249 -18.42 7.08 9.55
N PHE A 250 -17.90 6.36 8.56
CA PHE A 250 -18.65 5.33 7.85
C PHE A 250 -19.04 4.16 8.77
N LYS A 251 -18.09 3.65 9.57
CA LYS A 251 -18.34 2.61 10.59
C LYS A 251 -19.41 3.02 11.61
N GLN A 252 -19.47 4.31 11.95
CA GLN A 252 -20.49 4.90 12.82
C GLN A 252 -21.85 5.14 12.13
N GLY A 253 -21.98 4.82 10.84
CA GLY A 253 -23.20 5.06 10.08
C GLY A 253 -23.51 6.52 9.78
N LYS A 254 -22.50 7.40 9.82
CA LYS A 254 -22.64 8.86 9.58
C LYS A 254 -22.37 9.26 8.13
N VAL A 255 -21.71 8.40 7.35
CA VAL A 255 -21.37 8.62 5.94
C VAL A 255 -22.09 7.57 5.08
N GLY A 256 -22.73 8.03 4.00
CA GLY A 256 -23.49 7.19 3.09
C GLY A 256 -22.67 6.47 2.04
N MET A 257 -21.67 7.15 1.48
CA MET A 257 -20.78 6.61 0.45
C MET A 257 -19.34 7.07 0.71
N MET A 258 -18.35 6.23 0.44
CA MET A 258 -16.93 6.63 0.45
C MET A 258 -16.11 5.74 -0.46
N ILE A 259 -14.93 6.20 -0.91
CA ILE A 259 -14.03 5.39 -1.74
C ILE A 259 -12.84 4.94 -0.90
N THR A 260 -12.62 3.63 -0.76
CA THR A 260 -11.48 3.16 0.02
C THR A 260 -11.06 1.74 -0.34
N ALA A 261 -10.11 1.22 0.43
CA ALA A 261 -9.41 -0.04 0.23
C ALA A 261 -10.19 -1.26 0.77
N PRO A 262 -9.85 -2.48 0.31
CA PRO A 262 -10.52 -3.72 0.72
C PRO A 262 -10.43 -4.03 2.21
N PHE A 263 -9.38 -3.57 2.90
CA PHE A 263 -9.18 -3.83 4.33
C PHE A 263 -10.30 -3.29 5.21
N LEU A 264 -11.07 -2.29 4.75
CA LEU A 264 -12.23 -1.78 5.48
C LEU A 264 -13.28 -2.88 5.74
N SER A 265 -13.41 -3.87 4.84
CA SER A 265 -14.34 -5.00 5.05
C SER A 265 -14.00 -5.82 6.31
N ASN A 266 -12.72 -6.00 6.60
CA ASN A 266 -12.28 -6.69 7.82
C ASN A 266 -12.44 -5.80 9.05
N GLN A 267 -12.12 -4.51 8.95
CA GLN A 267 -12.36 -3.55 10.04
C GLN A 267 -13.85 -3.46 10.41
N ILE A 268 -14.77 -3.44 9.43
CA ILE A 268 -16.20 -3.43 9.71
C ILE A 268 -16.64 -4.70 10.44
N LYS A 269 -16.17 -5.88 10.01
CA LYS A 269 -16.49 -7.16 10.69
C LYS A 269 -16.04 -7.17 12.16
N GLU A 270 -14.93 -6.51 12.47
CA GLU A 270 -14.35 -6.49 13.81
C GLU A 270 -14.95 -5.39 14.70
N GLU A 271 -15.12 -4.19 14.14
CA GLU A 271 -15.39 -2.98 14.92
C GLU A 271 -16.83 -2.49 14.79
N ALA A 272 -17.53 -2.83 13.70
CA ALA A 272 -18.90 -2.41 13.42
C ALA A 272 -19.75 -3.54 12.79
N PRO A 273 -19.83 -4.74 13.41
CA PRO A 273 -20.41 -5.93 12.79
C PRO A 273 -21.90 -5.81 12.45
N SER A 274 -22.61 -4.85 13.03
CA SER A 274 -24.02 -4.56 12.72
C SER A 274 -24.20 -3.68 11.48
N LEU A 275 -23.14 -3.03 10.98
CA LEU A 275 -23.22 -2.15 9.83
C LEU A 275 -23.49 -2.95 8.56
N LYS A 276 -24.61 -2.65 7.89
CA LYS A 276 -24.91 -3.21 6.57
C LYS A 276 -24.34 -2.31 5.50
N TYR A 277 -23.34 -2.80 4.77
CA TYR A 277 -22.74 -2.09 3.64
C TYR A 277 -22.78 -2.92 2.35
N GLY A 278 -22.44 -2.29 1.24
CA GLY A 278 -22.02 -2.97 0.02
C GLY A 278 -20.81 -2.30 -0.61
N VAL A 279 -20.19 -3.00 -1.55
CA VAL A 279 -19.06 -2.52 -2.35
C VAL A 279 -19.51 -2.42 -3.80
N ALA A 280 -19.15 -1.33 -4.48
CA ALA A 280 -19.50 -1.04 -5.85
C ALA A 280 -18.32 -0.41 -6.60
N ALA A 281 -18.42 -0.37 -7.93
CA ALA A 281 -17.45 0.35 -8.75
C ALA A 281 -17.42 1.84 -8.39
N ILE A 282 -16.25 2.47 -8.56
CA ILE A 282 -16.15 3.93 -8.54
C ILE A 282 -17.01 4.48 -9.70
N PRO A 283 -17.82 5.52 -9.49
CA PRO A 283 -18.72 6.01 -10.51
C PRO A 283 -18.00 6.45 -11.78
N ALA A 284 -18.65 6.23 -12.92
CA ALA A 284 -18.17 6.67 -14.21
C ALA A 284 -18.45 8.16 -14.44
N GLY A 285 -17.68 8.77 -15.34
CA GLY A 285 -17.94 10.12 -15.82
C GLY A 285 -18.85 10.10 -17.05
N PRO A 286 -19.01 11.26 -17.71
CA PRO A 286 -20.02 11.47 -18.76
C PRO A 286 -19.80 10.60 -20.01
N THR A 287 -18.57 10.13 -20.25
CA THR A 287 -18.22 9.26 -21.40
C THR A 287 -18.26 7.77 -21.05
N GLY A 288 -18.65 7.41 -19.83
CA GLY A 288 -18.52 6.04 -19.30
C GLY A 288 -17.11 5.69 -18.81
N ALA A 289 -16.14 6.59 -18.98
CA ALA A 289 -14.80 6.44 -18.45
C ALA A 289 -14.81 6.35 -16.92
N ARG A 290 -13.93 5.51 -16.38
CA ARG A 290 -13.75 5.30 -14.94
C ARG A 290 -12.28 4.98 -14.65
N GLY A 291 -11.92 5.02 -13.38
CA GLY A 291 -10.62 4.58 -12.92
C GLY A 291 -10.65 4.21 -11.45
N THR A 292 -9.89 3.17 -11.12
CA THR A 292 -9.54 2.87 -9.74
C THR A 292 -8.05 3.06 -9.53
N TYR A 293 -7.65 3.35 -8.31
CA TYR A 293 -6.24 3.48 -7.95
C TYR A 293 -5.75 2.12 -7.47
N GLY A 294 -4.84 1.52 -8.24
CA GLY A 294 -4.10 0.35 -7.86
C GLY A 294 -2.92 0.74 -6.97
N VAL A 295 -2.75 0.03 -5.86
CA VAL A 295 -1.58 0.17 -4.99
C VAL A 295 -0.87 -1.17 -4.96
N THR A 296 0.45 -1.12 -5.11
CA THR A 296 1.34 -2.23 -4.85
C THR A 296 2.45 -1.74 -3.93
N ASP A 297 2.75 -2.56 -2.94
CA ASP A 297 3.95 -2.44 -2.12
C ASP A 297 4.82 -3.65 -2.37
N SER A 298 6.13 -3.44 -2.34
CA SER A 298 7.13 -4.47 -2.57
C SER A 298 8.04 -4.59 -1.37
N ILE A 299 8.48 -5.80 -1.07
CA ILE A 299 9.65 -6.00 -0.22
C ILE A 299 10.90 -6.04 -1.09
N ILE A 300 11.92 -5.28 -0.71
CA ILE A 300 13.20 -5.17 -1.44
C ILE A 300 14.36 -5.61 -0.56
N MET A 301 15.48 -5.94 -1.20
CA MET A 301 16.78 -6.12 -0.55
C MET A 301 17.67 -4.92 -0.88
N PHE A 302 18.35 -4.37 0.13
CA PHE A 302 19.30 -3.29 -0.09
C PHE A 302 20.68 -3.83 -0.50
N LYS A 303 21.31 -3.16 -1.46
CA LYS A 303 22.58 -3.54 -2.07
C LYS A 303 23.74 -3.62 -1.06
N ASN A 304 23.70 -2.78 -0.03
CA ASN A 304 24.73 -2.71 1.02
C ASN A 304 24.58 -3.79 2.12
N SER A 305 23.52 -4.61 2.08
CA SER A 305 23.34 -5.73 3.02
C SER A 305 24.57 -6.64 3.04
N LYS A 306 24.95 -7.07 4.25
CA LYS A 306 26.02 -8.05 4.49
C LYS A 306 25.50 -9.47 4.69
N ASN A 307 24.17 -9.63 4.81
CA ASN A 307 23.49 -10.88 5.11
C ASN A 307 22.55 -11.29 3.96
N LYS A 308 22.98 -11.15 2.70
CA LYS A 308 22.11 -11.30 1.53
C LYS A 308 21.51 -12.70 1.40
N ASP A 309 22.29 -13.74 1.71
CA ASP A 309 21.84 -15.13 1.64
C ASP A 309 20.79 -15.42 2.72
N GLU A 310 20.99 -14.93 3.95
CA GLU A 310 20.03 -15.04 5.05
C GLU A 310 18.77 -14.21 4.78
N ALA A 311 18.93 -13.00 4.24
CA ALA A 311 17.83 -12.12 3.85
C ALA A 311 16.99 -12.77 2.73
N TRP A 312 17.63 -13.41 1.76
CA TRP A 312 16.93 -14.17 0.72
C TRP A 312 16.16 -15.36 1.31
N LYS A 313 16.76 -16.13 2.22
CA LYS A 313 16.05 -17.22 2.91
C LYS A 313 14.79 -16.71 3.62
N LEU A 314 14.87 -15.55 4.26
CA LEU A 314 13.69 -14.92 4.89
C LEU A 314 12.64 -14.51 3.85
N LEU A 315 13.05 -13.92 2.72
CA LEU A 315 12.13 -13.59 1.62
C LEU A 315 11.42 -14.83 1.11
N ASP A 316 12.16 -15.90 0.78
CA ASP A 316 11.57 -17.15 0.30
C ASP A 316 10.55 -17.73 1.32
N PHE A 317 10.90 -17.69 2.61
CA PHE A 317 10.00 -18.11 3.69
C PHE A 317 8.72 -17.26 3.80
N LEU A 318 8.84 -15.93 3.76
CA LEU A 318 7.71 -14.99 3.76
C LEU A 318 6.77 -15.19 2.57
N PHE A 319 7.32 -15.68 1.46
CA PHE A 319 6.57 -16.03 0.27
C PHE A 319 6.15 -17.50 0.26
N THR A 320 6.26 -18.30 1.31
CA THR A 320 5.57 -19.60 1.33
C THR A 320 4.05 -19.40 1.31
N LYS A 321 3.30 -20.39 0.79
CA LYS A 321 1.83 -20.30 0.67
C LYS A 321 1.16 -19.94 2.00
N GLU A 322 1.64 -20.54 3.10
CA GLU A 322 1.08 -20.33 4.43
C GLU A 322 1.36 -18.92 4.95
N GLN A 323 2.62 -18.48 4.97
CA GLN A 323 2.98 -17.15 5.47
C GLN A 323 2.31 -16.05 4.65
N ARG A 324 2.34 -16.20 3.33
CA ARG A 324 1.75 -15.24 2.43
C ARG A 324 0.25 -15.09 2.68
N ALA A 325 -0.47 -16.20 2.81
CA ALA A 325 -1.90 -16.18 3.10
C ALA A 325 -2.21 -15.59 4.48
N LYS A 326 -1.43 -15.92 5.52
CA LYS A 326 -1.59 -15.33 6.87
C LYS A 326 -1.52 -13.80 6.81
N PHE A 327 -0.54 -13.25 6.11
CA PHE A 327 -0.42 -11.79 5.97
C PHE A 327 -1.56 -11.20 5.13
N THR A 328 -1.73 -11.69 3.90
CA THR A 328 -2.64 -11.05 2.93
C THR A 328 -4.09 -11.08 3.45
N GLN A 329 -4.51 -12.19 4.08
CA GLN A 329 -5.84 -12.28 4.69
C GLN A 329 -5.97 -11.46 5.98
N GLY A 330 -4.93 -11.48 6.82
CA GLY A 330 -4.90 -10.74 8.09
C GLY A 330 -5.05 -9.23 7.88
N GLU A 331 -4.33 -8.69 6.90
CA GLU A 331 -4.38 -7.27 6.52
C GLU A 331 -5.57 -6.93 5.61
N GLY A 332 -6.23 -7.93 4.99
CA GLY A 332 -7.37 -7.71 4.09
C GLY A 332 -6.97 -7.14 2.72
N PHE A 333 -5.80 -7.52 2.22
CA PHE A 333 -5.31 -7.12 0.90
C PHE A 333 -5.81 -8.05 -0.22
N LEU A 334 -5.60 -7.62 -1.47
CA LEU A 334 -5.75 -8.48 -2.63
C LEU A 334 -4.60 -9.48 -2.71
N PRO A 335 -4.84 -10.68 -3.25
CA PRO A 335 -3.78 -11.68 -3.42
C PRO A 335 -2.75 -11.15 -4.43
N VAL A 336 -1.47 -11.26 -4.08
CA VAL A 336 -0.35 -10.93 -4.98
C VAL A 336 0.16 -12.17 -5.72
N ASN A 337 -0.20 -13.37 -5.25
CA ASN A 337 0.15 -14.65 -5.87
C ASN A 337 -1.05 -15.38 -6.48
N LYS A 338 -0.80 -16.09 -7.59
CA LYS A 338 -1.79 -16.87 -8.32
C LYS A 338 -2.46 -17.97 -7.47
N GLU A 339 -1.69 -18.61 -6.58
CA GLU A 339 -2.21 -19.67 -5.70
C GLU A 339 -3.04 -19.13 -4.52
N GLU A 340 -2.69 -17.95 -4.00
CA GLU A 340 -3.54 -17.28 -3.01
C GLU A 340 -4.87 -16.90 -3.62
N ALA A 341 -4.87 -16.36 -4.84
CA ALA A 341 -6.09 -15.96 -5.54
C ALA A 341 -7.11 -17.10 -5.75
N LYS A 342 -6.67 -18.36 -5.65
CA LYS A 342 -7.53 -19.55 -5.75
C LYS A 342 -8.11 -19.99 -4.39
N MET A 343 -7.69 -19.40 -3.28
CA MET A 343 -8.19 -19.77 -1.96
C MET A 343 -9.64 -19.35 -1.77
N ASP A 344 -10.39 -20.12 -0.98
CA ASP A 344 -11.81 -19.90 -0.67
C ASP A 344 -12.09 -18.47 -0.17
N TYR A 345 -11.19 -17.94 0.67
CA TYR A 345 -11.25 -16.57 1.18
C TYR A 345 -11.34 -15.49 0.08
N TYR A 346 -10.78 -15.73 -1.11
CA TYR A 346 -10.84 -14.78 -2.23
C TYR A 346 -11.94 -15.14 -3.22
N VAL A 347 -12.10 -16.42 -3.55
CA VAL A 347 -13.06 -16.88 -4.57
C VAL A 347 -14.50 -16.65 -4.13
N ASN A 348 -14.80 -16.84 -2.84
CA ASN A 348 -16.17 -16.78 -2.30
C ASN A 348 -16.45 -15.52 -1.47
N ASN A 349 -15.54 -14.55 -1.48
CA ASN A 349 -15.72 -13.28 -0.79
C ASN A 349 -16.21 -12.20 -1.74
N ALA A 350 -17.50 -11.88 -1.64
CA ALA A 350 -18.17 -10.92 -2.52
C ALA A 350 -17.56 -9.51 -2.47
N ASP A 351 -17.01 -9.09 -1.32
CA ASP A 351 -16.37 -7.78 -1.21
C ASP A 351 -15.07 -7.77 -2.03
N LEU A 352 -14.21 -8.77 -1.85
CA LEU A 352 -12.94 -8.88 -2.58
C LEU A 352 -13.16 -9.08 -4.08
N ALA A 353 -14.18 -9.86 -4.47
CA ALA A 353 -14.56 -10.03 -5.86
C ALA A 353 -14.89 -8.69 -6.55
N ALA A 354 -15.51 -7.75 -5.82
CA ALA A 354 -15.79 -6.41 -6.34
C ALA A 354 -14.49 -5.63 -6.64
N PHE A 355 -13.47 -5.74 -5.78
CA PHE A 355 -12.16 -5.11 -6.04
C PHE A 355 -11.42 -5.77 -7.19
N THR A 356 -11.40 -7.10 -7.26
CA THR A 356 -10.75 -7.84 -8.35
C THR A 356 -11.35 -7.48 -9.71
N ALA A 357 -12.67 -7.31 -9.78
CA ALA A 357 -13.35 -6.89 -11.00
C ALA A 357 -12.96 -5.47 -11.49
N LEU A 358 -12.38 -4.64 -10.61
CA LEU A 358 -11.92 -3.28 -10.95
C LEU A 358 -10.45 -3.24 -11.41
N LEU A 359 -9.68 -4.31 -11.22
CA LEU A 359 -8.26 -4.34 -11.61
C LEU A 359 -7.99 -4.02 -13.09
N PRO A 360 -8.84 -4.42 -14.07
CA PRO A 360 -8.64 -4.02 -15.47
C PRO A 360 -8.68 -2.51 -15.70
N ASP A 361 -9.39 -1.75 -14.85
CA ASP A 361 -9.48 -0.28 -14.90
C ASP A 361 -8.51 0.41 -13.92
N ALA A 362 -7.64 -0.36 -13.28
CA ALA A 362 -6.71 0.14 -12.28
C ALA A 362 -5.56 0.92 -12.91
N ARG A 363 -5.30 2.08 -12.34
CA ARG A 363 -4.13 2.91 -12.62
C ARG A 363 -3.26 2.96 -11.39
N PHE A 364 -1.98 2.70 -11.56
CA PHE A 364 -0.99 2.81 -10.50
C PHE A 364 -0.36 4.21 -10.50
N ALA A 365 0.28 4.57 -9.41
CA ALA A 365 1.24 5.67 -9.39
C ALA A 365 2.20 5.56 -10.59
N PRO A 366 2.40 6.64 -11.36
CA PRO A 366 3.50 6.71 -12.32
C PRO A 366 4.84 6.37 -11.65
N VAL A 367 5.55 5.40 -12.22
CA VAL A 367 6.88 5.00 -11.76
C VAL A 367 7.91 5.90 -12.44
N ILE A 368 8.01 7.13 -11.94
CA ILE A 368 8.90 8.18 -12.44
C ILE A 368 9.60 8.89 -11.27
N PRO A 369 10.81 9.44 -11.49
CA PRO A 369 11.47 10.26 -10.47
C PRO A 369 10.62 11.47 -10.07
N GLY A 370 10.63 11.79 -8.78
CA GLY A 370 9.90 12.95 -8.25
C GLY A 370 8.38 12.77 -8.16
N TRP A 371 7.87 11.54 -8.33
CA TRP A 371 6.43 11.27 -8.20
C TRP A 371 5.83 11.77 -6.87
N GLU A 372 6.51 11.56 -5.74
CA GLU A 372 6.02 12.04 -4.43
C GLU A 372 5.91 13.57 -4.38
N GLU A 373 6.83 14.30 -5.03
CA GLU A 373 6.76 15.76 -5.14
C GLU A 373 5.51 16.17 -5.94
N ILE A 374 5.20 15.46 -7.04
CA ILE A 374 4.01 15.69 -7.87
C ILE A 374 2.71 15.36 -7.13
N ALA A 375 2.67 14.26 -6.38
CA ALA A 375 1.53 13.86 -5.55
C ALA A 375 1.27 14.90 -4.44
N GLN A 376 2.33 15.41 -3.80
CA GLN A 376 2.22 16.48 -2.81
C GLN A 376 1.74 17.79 -3.43
N ILE A 377 2.28 18.19 -4.58
CA ILE A 377 1.82 19.37 -5.33
C ILE A 377 0.32 19.27 -5.64
N THR A 378 -0.15 18.08 -6.03
CA THR A 378 -1.58 17.84 -6.30
C THR A 378 -2.40 17.96 -5.01
N SER A 379 -1.96 17.33 -3.93
CA SER A 379 -2.63 17.36 -2.63
C SER A 379 -2.77 18.78 -2.08
N ASP A 380 -1.70 19.58 -2.16
CA ASP A 380 -1.70 20.98 -1.73
C ASP A 380 -2.69 21.83 -2.54
N ALA A 381 -2.75 21.60 -3.86
CA ALA A 381 -3.70 22.29 -4.72
C ALA A 381 -5.15 21.94 -4.35
N MET A 382 -5.44 20.65 -4.11
CA MET A 382 -6.77 20.21 -3.68
C MET A 382 -7.15 20.79 -2.33
N GLN A 383 -6.23 20.80 -1.35
CA GLN A 383 -6.50 21.42 -0.05
C GLN A 383 -6.85 22.91 -0.17
N LYS A 384 -6.12 23.69 -0.99
CA LYS A 384 -6.45 25.10 -1.22
C LYS A 384 -7.84 25.27 -1.84
N ILE A 385 -8.18 24.42 -2.81
CA ILE A 385 -9.50 24.43 -3.46
C ILE A 385 -10.60 24.07 -2.46
N TYR A 386 -10.42 23.02 -1.67
CA TYR A 386 -11.39 22.56 -0.67
C TYR A 386 -11.65 23.61 0.41
N LEU A 387 -10.60 24.33 0.83
CA LEU A 387 -10.71 25.47 1.75
C LEU A 387 -11.33 26.73 1.13
N GLY A 388 -11.48 26.79 -0.19
CA GLY A 388 -11.89 28.00 -0.91
C GLY A 388 -10.83 29.11 -0.88
N SER A 389 -9.57 28.79 -0.56
CA SER A 389 -8.47 29.76 -0.51
C SER A 389 -7.81 29.98 -1.88
N ALA A 390 -8.20 29.19 -2.89
CA ALA A 390 -7.83 29.40 -4.29
C ALA A 390 -8.95 28.95 -5.25
N GLU A 391 -9.10 29.67 -6.36
CA GLU A 391 -9.98 29.29 -7.46
C GLU A 391 -9.46 28.01 -8.16
N PRO A 392 -10.33 27.02 -8.48
CA PRO A 392 -9.91 25.73 -9.02
C PRO A 392 -8.97 25.81 -10.23
N GLU A 393 -9.32 26.62 -11.23
CA GLU A 393 -8.51 26.73 -12.45
C GLU A 393 -7.12 27.34 -12.18
N ALA A 394 -7.05 28.36 -11.31
CA ALA A 394 -5.79 29.01 -10.97
C ALA A 394 -4.88 28.06 -10.17
N ALA A 395 -5.43 27.37 -9.16
CA ALA A 395 -4.69 26.40 -8.36
C ALA A 395 -4.16 25.23 -9.20
N LEU A 396 -4.98 24.70 -10.11
CA LEU A 396 -4.58 23.62 -11.01
C LEU A 396 -3.51 24.04 -12.03
N LYS A 397 -3.59 25.27 -12.58
CA LYS A 397 -2.52 25.80 -13.45
C LYS A 397 -1.20 25.97 -12.71
N GLU A 398 -1.23 26.48 -11.49
CA GLU A 398 -0.04 26.59 -10.63
C GLU A 398 0.55 25.20 -10.35
N ALA A 399 -0.29 24.24 -9.96
CA ALA A 399 0.12 22.87 -9.70
C ALA A 399 0.73 22.19 -10.93
N ALA A 400 0.09 22.33 -12.10
CA ALA A 400 0.61 21.81 -13.36
C ALA A 400 1.97 22.40 -13.71
N ALA A 401 2.18 23.71 -13.51
CA ALA A 401 3.46 24.36 -13.76
C ALA A 401 4.57 23.82 -12.85
N LYS A 402 4.29 23.61 -11.55
CA LYS A 402 5.22 23.00 -10.60
C LYS A 402 5.53 21.55 -10.96
N ALA A 403 4.51 20.74 -11.22
CA ALA A 403 4.66 19.34 -11.63
C ALA A 403 5.50 19.21 -12.91
N ASN A 404 5.25 20.06 -13.92
CA ASN A 404 6.08 20.13 -15.12
C ASN A 404 7.53 20.56 -14.85
N GLY A 405 7.79 21.30 -13.77
CA GLY A 405 9.14 21.60 -13.32
C GLY A 405 9.85 20.37 -12.75
N VAL A 406 9.13 19.52 -12.01
CA VAL A 406 9.64 18.24 -11.48
C VAL A 406 9.94 17.27 -12.62
N LEU A 407 9.00 17.12 -13.57
CA LEU A 407 9.11 16.20 -14.71
C LEU A 407 10.27 16.50 -15.67
N LYS A 408 10.89 17.69 -15.57
CA LYS A 408 12.03 18.11 -16.39
C LYS A 408 13.39 17.90 -15.72
N LYS A 409 13.41 17.57 -14.42
CA LYS A 409 14.62 17.18 -13.69
C LYS A 409 14.99 15.75 -14.10
#